data_AF-A0A174TIT8-F1
#
_entry.id   AF-A0A174TIT8-F1
#
_cell.length_a   1.000
_cell.length_b   1.000
_cell.length_c   1.000
_cell.angle_alpha   90.00
_cell.angle_beta   90.00
_cell.angle_gamma   90.00
#
_symmetry.space_group_name_H-M   'P 1'
#
loop_
_entity.id
_entity.type
_entity.pdbx_description
1 polymer ?
#
loop_
_entity_poly.entity_id
_entity_poly.type
_entity_poly.pdbx_seq_one_letter_code
_entity_poly.pdbx_strand_id
1 'polypeptide(L)'
;MNLVLSYLKKKNFKPIVVVITADPRGDYIEAAIKKFGAESIRIDFNAFDVKEYKNLKELANKDNIIAIAMDGPLGPFKEPKRLPFYLGSCSKKKIVGISVEYEKVIRIAHRWDKYVIPLPCSHIRINFIDFERVNSKTEYLLIKSAIKLKMK
;
A
#
# COMPACT_ATOMS: atom_id res chain seq x y z
N MET A 1 -7.70 -0.67 4.34
CA MET A 1 -7.61 -1.31 3.01
C MET A 1 -8.96 -1.76 2.49
N ASN A 2 -9.66 -2.69 3.16
CA ASN A 2 -10.92 -3.28 2.70
C ASN A 2 -12.03 -2.25 2.34
N LEU A 3 -12.22 -1.21 3.16
CA LEU A 3 -13.17 -0.13 2.86
C LEU A 3 -12.84 0.59 1.54
N VAL A 4 -11.55 0.83 1.29
CA VAL A 4 -11.07 1.44 0.04
C VAL A 4 -11.33 0.51 -1.12
N LEU A 5 -10.98 -0.78 -1.00
CA LEU A 5 -11.23 -1.77 -2.05
C LEU A 5 -12.72 -1.87 -2.40
N SER A 6 -13.59 -1.88 -1.39
CA SER A 6 -15.04 -1.86 -1.58
C SER A 6 -15.50 -0.61 -2.34
N TYR A 7 -14.99 0.57 -1.96
CA TYR A 7 -15.30 1.83 -2.64
C TYR A 7 -14.84 1.82 -4.10
N LEU A 8 -13.60 1.41 -4.38
CA LEU A 8 -13.05 1.35 -5.73
C LEU A 8 -13.80 0.34 -6.61
N LYS A 9 -14.16 -0.82 -6.07
CA LYS A 9 -14.98 -1.82 -6.76
C LYS A 9 -16.36 -1.26 -7.14
N LYS A 10 -17.04 -0.59 -6.20
CA LYS A 10 -18.35 0.05 -6.45
C LYS A 10 -18.29 1.16 -7.50
N LYS A 11 -17.13 1.77 -7.69
CA LYS A 11 -16.89 2.82 -8.70
C LYS A 11 -16.33 2.28 -10.01
N ASN A 12 -16.33 0.95 -10.21
CA ASN A 12 -15.87 0.28 -11.43
C ASN A 12 -14.44 0.67 -11.83
N PHE A 13 -13.55 0.85 -10.84
CA PHE A 13 -12.13 1.01 -11.13
C PHE A 13 -11.54 -0.28 -11.73
N LYS A 14 -10.38 -0.13 -12.38
CA LYS A 14 -9.58 -1.21 -12.95
C LYS A 14 -9.29 -2.32 -11.91
N PRO A 15 -9.01 -3.56 -12.35
CA PRO A 15 -8.64 -4.65 -11.45
C PRO A 15 -7.53 -4.25 -10.48
N ILE A 16 -7.67 -4.58 -9.20
CA ILE A 16 -6.72 -4.22 -8.15
C ILE A 16 -5.93 -5.46 -7.76
N VAL A 17 -4.61 -5.37 -7.83
CA VAL A 17 -3.69 -6.41 -7.36
C VAL A 17 -2.93 -5.89 -6.16
N VAL A 18 -3.08 -6.54 -5.03
CA VAL A 18 -2.44 -6.17 -3.77
C VAL A 18 -1.15 -6.97 -3.61
N VAL A 19 -0.04 -6.27 -3.37
CA VAL A 19 1.22 -6.94 -3.03
C VAL A 19 1.18 -7.32 -1.55
N ILE A 20 1.31 -8.61 -1.28
CA ILE A 20 1.27 -9.18 0.06
C ILE A 20 2.54 -9.99 0.34
N THR A 21 2.85 -10.18 1.61
CA THR A 21 3.96 -11.03 2.06
C THR A 21 3.68 -12.50 1.74
N ALA A 22 4.74 -13.27 1.44
CA ALA A 22 4.65 -14.71 1.22
C ALA A 22 4.44 -15.52 2.51
N ASP A 23 4.73 -14.94 3.68
CA ASP A 23 4.56 -15.59 4.98
C ASP A 23 3.07 -15.85 5.32
N PRO A 24 2.75 -16.68 6.33
CA PRO A 24 1.36 -17.04 6.66
C PRO A 24 0.40 -15.86 6.91
N ARG A 25 0.92 -14.67 7.26
CA ARG A 25 0.10 -13.44 7.36
C ARG A 25 -0.54 -13.07 6.02
N GLY A 26 0.12 -13.41 4.92
CA GLY A 26 -0.37 -13.27 3.56
C GLY A 26 -1.70 -13.99 3.34
N ASP A 27 -1.91 -15.17 3.95
CA ASP A 27 -3.16 -15.94 3.82
C ASP A 27 -4.37 -15.16 4.34
N TYR A 28 -4.22 -14.54 5.51
CA TYR A 28 -5.27 -13.74 6.12
C TYR A 28 -5.58 -12.49 5.30
N ILE A 29 -4.54 -11.85 4.75
CA ILE A 29 -4.70 -10.65 3.92
C ILE A 29 -5.40 -11.03 2.60
N GLU A 30 -4.97 -12.09 1.94
CA GLU A 30 -5.57 -12.61 0.70
C GLU A 30 -7.05 -12.95 0.90
N ALA A 31 -7.36 -13.71 1.95
CA ALA A 31 -8.75 -14.04 2.30
C ALA A 31 -9.60 -12.79 2.57
N ALA A 32 -9.01 -11.76 3.18
CA ALA A 32 -9.70 -10.50 3.46
C ALA A 32 -9.96 -9.69 2.18
N ILE A 33 -8.96 -9.50 1.31
CA ILE A 33 -9.08 -8.66 0.11
C ILE A 33 -9.91 -9.32 -1.00
N LYS A 34 -9.91 -10.66 -1.09
CA LYS A 34 -10.67 -11.42 -2.09
C LYS A 34 -12.16 -11.16 -1.99
N LYS A 35 -12.69 -11.01 -0.76
CA LYS A 35 -14.09 -10.61 -0.50
C LYS A 35 -14.45 -9.26 -1.11
N PHE A 36 -13.47 -8.39 -1.33
CA PHE A 36 -13.63 -7.07 -1.94
C PHE A 36 -13.23 -7.03 -3.41
N GLY A 37 -13.05 -8.19 -4.07
CA GLY A 37 -12.78 -8.30 -5.50
C GLY A 37 -11.37 -7.87 -5.93
N ALA A 38 -10.41 -7.83 -5.00
CA ALA A 38 -9.01 -7.63 -5.32
C ALA A 38 -8.29 -8.98 -5.42
N GLU A 39 -7.30 -9.03 -6.30
CA GLU A 39 -6.34 -10.14 -6.42
C GLU A 39 -5.08 -9.85 -5.59
N SER A 40 -4.26 -10.85 -5.37
CA SER A 40 -3.00 -10.75 -4.65
C SER A 40 -1.82 -11.24 -5.48
N ILE A 41 -0.66 -10.65 -5.24
CA ILE A 41 0.64 -11.25 -5.60
C ILE A 41 1.45 -11.41 -4.31
N ARG A 42 1.98 -12.61 -4.11
CA ARG A 42 2.83 -12.94 -2.96
C ARG A 42 4.29 -12.66 -3.27
N ILE A 43 4.96 -12.06 -2.30
CA ILE A 43 6.38 -11.71 -2.39
C ILE A 43 7.07 -12.06 -1.08
N ASP A 44 8.17 -12.79 -1.18
CA ASP A 44 9.06 -12.94 -0.05
C ASP A 44 9.97 -11.72 0.05
N PHE A 45 9.65 -10.80 0.95
CA PHE A 45 10.46 -9.60 1.16
C PHE A 45 11.83 -9.88 1.78
N ASN A 46 12.07 -11.08 2.33
CA ASN A 46 13.37 -11.50 2.87
C ASN A 46 14.23 -12.18 1.80
N ALA A 47 13.61 -12.84 0.83
CA ALA A 47 14.27 -13.55 -0.27
C ALA A 47 14.07 -12.86 -1.63
N PHE A 48 13.89 -11.53 -1.62
CA PHE A 48 13.42 -10.79 -2.80
C PHE A 48 14.43 -10.80 -3.95
N ASP A 49 14.14 -11.59 -4.99
CA ASP A 49 15.08 -11.90 -6.07
C ASP A 49 14.74 -11.19 -7.41
N VAL A 50 15.65 -11.32 -8.37
CA VAL A 50 15.51 -10.71 -9.72
C VAL A 50 14.25 -11.21 -10.45
N LYS A 51 13.83 -12.45 -10.21
CA LYS A 51 12.65 -13.04 -10.85
C LYS A 51 11.38 -12.41 -10.32
N GLU A 52 11.26 -12.22 -9.00
CA GLU A 52 10.13 -11.55 -8.37
C GLU A 52 10.06 -10.08 -8.80
N TYR A 53 11.21 -9.40 -8.92
CA TYR A 53 11.28 -8.06 -9.52
C TYR A 53 10.70 -8.04 -10.94
N LYS A 54 11.08 -9.00 -11.79
CA LYS A 54 10.61 -9.09 -13.17
C LYS A 54 9.10 -9.32 -13.22
N ASN A 55 8.59 -10.26 -12.42
CA ASN A 55 7.16 -10.56 -12.33
C ASN A 55 6.34 -9.33 -11.88
N LEU A 56 6.82 -8.60 -10.87
CA LEU A 56 6.19 -7.36 -10.43
C LEU A 56 6.18 -6.28 -11.50
N LYS A 57 7.27 -6.15 -12.25
CA LYS A 57 7.38 -5.18 -13.34
C LYS A 57 6.41 -5.51 -14.48
N GLU A 58 6.31 -6.79 -14.86
CA GLU A 58 5.34 -7.26 -15.84
C GLU A 58 3.91 -7.01 -15.38
N LEU A 59 3.60 -7.32 -14.11
CA LEU A 59 2.31 -7.02 -13.49
C LEU A 59 2.01 -5.52 -13.49
N ALA A 60 3.01 -4.68 -13.20
CA ALA A 60 2.90 -3.23 -13.20
C ALA A 60 2.62 -2.65 -14.58
N ASN A 61 3.01 -3.33 -15.66
CA ASN A 61 2.72 -2.88 -17.02
C ASN A 61 1.32 -3.29 -17.52
N LYS A 62 0.60 -4.18 -16.82
CA LYS A 62 -0.78 -4.53 -17.16
C LYS A 62 -1.75 -3.40 -16.84
N ASP A 63 -2.94 -3.43 -17.45
CA ASP A 63 -4.01 -2.47 -17.17
C ASP A 63 -4.74 -2.77 -15.85
N ASN A 64 -4.03 -2.55 -14.75
CA ASN A 64 -4.48 -2.79 -13.38
C ASN A 64 -4.00 -1.68 -12.43
N ILE A 65 -4.55 -1.69 -11.21
CA ILE A 65 -4.06 -0.90 -10.09
C ILE A 65 -3.23 -1.82 -9.21
N ILE A 66 -2.02 -1.39 -8.86
CA ILE A 66 -1.19 -2.09 -7.88
C ILE A 66 -1.30 -1.38 -6.54
N ALA A 67 -1.72 -2.11 -5.51
CA ALA A 67 -1.80 -1.62 -4.13
C ALA A 67 -0.65 -2.21 -3.31
N ILE A 68 0.16 -1.35 -2.70
CA ILE A 68 1.30 -1.74 -1.86
C ILE A 68 1.23 -0.96 -0.55
N ALA A 69 1.51 -1.63 0.57
CA ALA A 69 1.70 -0.94 1.85
C ALA A 69 2.95 -0.06 1.78
N MET A 70 2.79 1.23 2.06
CA MET A 70 3.85 2.22 1.87
C MET A 70 5.06 1.98 2.78
N ASP A 71 4.84 1.57 4.03
CA ASP A 71 5.86 1.22 5.03
C ASP A 71 6.24 -0.28 5.02
N GLY A 72 5.42 -1.12 4.37
CA GLY A 72 5.71 -2.54 4.12
C GLY A 72 5.75 -3.42 5.38
N PRO A 73 5.86 -4.74 5.22
CA PRO A 73 5.81 -5.69 6.35
C PRO A 73 7.05 -5.62 7.27
N LEU A 74 8.18 -5.12 6.76
CA LEU A 74 9.45 -5.06 7.49
C LEU A 74 9.67 -3.73 8.23
N GLY A 75 8.76 -2.75 8.08
CA GLY A 75 8.90 -1.43 8.69
C GLY A 75 10.12 -0.64 8.17
N PRO A 76 10.53 0.46 8.84
CA PRO A 76 9.97 1.00 10.06
C PRO A 76 8.65 1.75 9.82
N PHE A 77 7.92 1.98 10.91
CA PHE A 77 6.62 2.66 10.89
C PHE A 77 6.71 4.01 10.18
N LYS A 78 5.76 4.28 9.28
CA LYS A 78 5.66 5.56 8.55
C LYS A 78 6.87 5.88 7.67
N GLU A 79 7.68 4.90 7.29
CA GLU A 79 8.79 5.10 6.36
C GLU A 79 8.48 4.53 4.97
N PRO A 80 8.27 5.39 3.95
CA PRO A 80 7.99 4.94 2.60
C PRO A 80 9.12 4.08 2.01
N LYS A 81 8.75 2.90 1.53
CA LYS A 81 9.60 2.00 0.76
C LYS A 81 9.80 2.52 -0.66
N ARG A 82 10.92 2.15 -1.28
CA ARG A 82 11.26 2.54 -2.67
C ARG A 82 10.43 1.82 -3.72
N LEU A 83 9.98 0.60 -3.43
CA LEU A 83 9.33 -0.30 -4.39
C LEU A 83 8.09 0.31 -5.07
N PRO A 84 7.12 0.94 -4.37
CA PRO A 84 5.96 1.55 -5.01
C PRO A 84 6.34 2.65 -6.02
N PHE A 85 7.34 3.47 -5.67
CA PHE A 85 7.82 4.55 -6.54
C PHE A 85 8.55 4.01 -7.76
N TYR A 86 9.39 2.99 -7.58
CA TYR A 86 10.07 2.32 -8.67
C TYR A 86 9.08 1.69 -9.66
N LEU A 87 8.08 0.96 -9.16
CA LEU A 87 7.06 0.34 -10.01
C LEU A 87 6.22 1.38 -10.74
N GLY A 88 5.81 2.45 -10.06
CA GLY A 88 5.07 3.56 -10.68
C GLY A 88 5.88 4.23 -11.80
N SER A 89 7.16 4.49 -11.56
CA SER A 89 8.09 5.06 -12.55
C SER A 89 8.25 4.16 -13.77
N CYS A 90 8.58 2.88 -13.55
CA CYS A 90 8.82 1.91 -14.62
C CYS A 90 7.58 1.64 -15.48
N SER A 91 6.38 1.66 -14.87
CA SER A 91 5.11 1.43 -15.56
C SER A 91 4.42 2.71 -16.03
N LYS A 92 5.02 3.88 -15.81
CA LYS A 92 4.44 5.21 -16.08
C LYS A 92 3.06 5.42 -15.44
N LYS A 93 2.78 4.71 -14.35
CA LYS A 93 1.54 4.80 -13.57
C LYS A 93 1.57 5.98 -12.61
N LYS A 94 0.41 6.61 -12.41
CA LYS A 94 0.22 7.59 -11.34
C LYS A 94 0.32 6.90 -9.99
N ILE A 95 0.89 7.58 -9.00
CA ILE A 95 0.99 7.10 -7.63
C ILE A 95 0.00 7.88 -6.79
N VAL A 96 -0.95 7.16 -6.20
CA VAL A 96 -1.94 7.74 -5.27
C VAL A 96 -1.67 7.17 -3.88
N GLY A 97 -1.31 8.06 -2.96
CA GLY A 97 -1.22 7.75 -1.55
C GLY A 97 -2.60 7.67 -0.91
N ILE A 98 -2.78 6.71 -0.01
CA ILE A 98 -3.97 6.60 0.82
C ILE A 98 -3.54 6.76 2.26
N SER A 99 -4.10 7.74 2.95
CA SER A 99 -3.95 7.89 4.40
C SER A 99 -5.28 7.64 5.09
N VAL A 100 -5.22 7.02 6.27
CA VAL A 100 -6.40 6.72 7.07
C VAL A 100 -6.23 7.38 8.42
N GLU A 101 -7.14 8.30 8.72
CA GLU A 101 -7.27 8.96 10.02
C GLU A 101 -8.42 8.35 10.80
N TYR A 102 -8.27 8.37 12.11
CA TYR A 102 -9.23 7.78 13.03
C TYR A 102 -9.44 8.75 14.19
N GLU A 103 -10.69 8.93 14.61
CA GLU A 103 -11.04 9.80 15.73
C GLU A 103 -10.79 9.11 17.08
N LYS A 104 -11.41 7.95 17.30
CA LYS A 104 -11.37 7.18 18.55
C LYS A 104 -10.69 5.84 18.33
N VAL A 105 -9.54 5.60 18.96
CA VAL A 105 -8.72 4.40 18.72
C VAL A 105 -8.00 3.89 19.96
N ILE A 106 -7.75 2.58 19.96
CA ILE A 106 -6.74 1.94 20.81
C ILE A 106 -5.49 1.70 19.94
N ARG A 107 -4.31 2.01 20.48
CA ARG A 107 -3.02 1.76 19.83
C ARG A 107 -2.25 0.69 20.58
N ILE A 108 -1.73 -0.31 19.86
CA ILE A 108 -0.85 -1.31 20.44
C ILE A 108 0.56 -0.71 20.52
N ALA A 109 0.88 -0.07 21.66
CA ALA A 109 2.12 0.69 21.83
C ALA A 109 3.39 -0.16 21.72
N HIS A 110 3.35 -1.43 22.11
CA HIS A 110 4.52 -2.33 22.12
C HIS A 110 4.92 -2.84 20.73
N ARG A 111 4.02 -2.78 19.74
CA ARG A 111 4.35 -3.18 18.37
C ARG A 111 5.05 -2.04 17.63
N TRP A 112 5.98 -2.40 16.77
CA TRP A 112 6.73 -1.44 15.95
C TRP A 112 5.82 -0.62 15.04
N ASP A 113 4.73 -1.22 14.54
CA ASP A 113 3.76 -0.62 13.62
C ASP A 113 2.68 0.24 14.32
N LYS A 114 2.71 0.31 15.66
CA LYS A 114 1.73 1.05 16.47
C LYS A 114 0.29 0.75 16.05
N TYR A 115 0.00 -0.53 15.83
CA TYR A 115 -1.26 -1.02 15.25
C TYR A 115 -2.48 -0.34 15.88
N VAL A 116 -3.43 0.06 15.04
CA VAL A 116 -4.58 0.88 15.40
C VAL A 116 -5.84 0.03 15.34
N ILE A 117 -6.60 -0.01 16.43
CA ILE A 117 -7.92 -0.62 16.50
C ILE A 117 -8.93 0.51 16.71
N PRO A 118 -9.77 0.84 15.71
CA PRO A 118 -10.84 1.81 15.88
C PRO A 118 -11.84 1.34 16.92
N LEU A 119 -12.24 2.24 17.82
CA LEU A 119 -13.31 1.98 18.78
C LEU A 119 -14.68 1.95 18.07
N PRO A 120 -15.71 1.31 18.65
CA PRO A 120 -17.07 1.41 18.15
C PRO A 120 -17.50 2.87 17.96
N CYS A 121 -18.22 3.15 16.88
CA CYS A 121 -18.66 4.50 16.50
C CYS A 121 -17.52 5.52 16.28
N SER A 122 -16.31 5.06 15.98
CA SER A 122 -15.20 5.93 15.56
C SER A 122 -15.40 6.41 14.12
N HIS A 123 -15.20 7.71 13.87
CA HIS A 123 -15.17 8.23 12.51
C HIS A 123 -13.82 7.93 11.87
N ILE A 124 -13.87 7.34 10.67
CA ILE A 124 -12.70 7.03 9.85
C ILE A 124 -12.71 7.96 8.65
N ARG A 125 -11.66 8.77 8.49
CA ARG A 125 -11.45 9.60 7.30
C ARG A 125 -10.38 8.96 6.42
N ILE A 126 -10.66 8.85 5.13
CA ILE A 126 -9.74 8.30 4.15
C ILE A 126 -9.37 9.44 3.19
N ASN A 127 -8.11 9.87 3.22
CA ASN A 127 -7.63 10.90 2.30
C ASN A 127 -6.82 10.27 1.18
N PHE A 128 -7.13 10.67 -0.05
CA PHE A 128 -6.36 10.35 -1.23
C PHE A 128 -5.40 11.51 -1.52
N ILE A 129 -4.13 11.17 -1.72
CA ILE A 129 -3.07 12.13 -1.99
C ILE A 129 -2.51 11.77 -3.36
N ASP A 130 -2.74 12.62 -4.36
CA ASP A 130 -2.15 12.43 -5.69
C ASP A 130 -0.68 12.85 -5.61
N PHE A 131 0.23 11.90 -5.81
CA PHE A 131 1.67 12.16 -5.95
C PHE A 131 2.09 12.26 -7.42
N GLU A 132 1.12 12.26 -8.34
CA GLU A 132 1.31 12.27 -9.78
C GLU A 132 2.28 11.17 -10.24
N ARG A 133 3.16 11.48 -11.20
CA ARG A 133 4.19 10.58 -11.70
C ARG A 133 5.51 10.90 -11.01
N VAL A 134 6.17 9.86 -10.49
CA VAL A 134 7.53 9.95 -9.95
C VAL A 134 8.49 9.47 -11.02
N ASN A 135 9.16 10.42 -11.65
CA ASN A 135 10.10 10.24 -12.76
C ASN A 135 11.56 10.33 -12.30
N SER A 136 11.83 10.88 -11.12
CA SER A 136 13.21 11.07 -10.64
C SER A 136 13.43 10.59 -9.20
N LYS A 137 14.69 10.26 -8.90
CA LYS A 137 15.16 9.97 -7.53
C LYS A 137 14.90 11.16 -6.59
N THR A 138 14.96 12.38 -7.11
CA THR A 138 14.70 13.62 -6.37
C THR A 138 13.23 13.74 -5.94
N GLU A 139 12.28 13.45 -6.84
CA GLU A 139 10.85 13.44 -6.52
C GLU A 139 10.50 12.40 -5.46
N TYR A 140 11.10 11.20 -5.53
CA TYR A 140 10.95 10.20 -4.46
C TYR A 140 11.40 10.76 -3.10
N LEU A 141 12.55 11.44 -3.04
CA LEU A 141 13.05 12.02 -1.79
C LEU A 141 12.16 13.15 -1.27
N LEU A 142 11.62 13.98 -2.16
CA LEU A 142 10.65 15.02 -1.82
C LEU A 142 9.36 14.41 -1.26
N ILE A 143 8.80 13.41 -1.94
CA ILE A 143 7.59 12.72 -1.48
C ILE A 143 7.83 12.01 -0.15
N LYS A 144 8.97 11.30 0.00
CA LYS A 144 9.36 10.67 1.27
C LYS A 144 9.41 11.69 2.41
N SER A 145 9.95 12.88 2.14
CA SER A 145 10.07 13.96 3.15
C SER A 145 8.72 14.59 3.48
N ALA A 146 7.89 14.85 2.47
CA ALA A 146 6.54 15.39 2.63
C ALA A 146 5.62 14.44 3.41
N ILE A 147 5.70 13.13 3.12
CA ILE A 147 4.99 12.09 3.88
C ILE A 147 5.47 12.09 5.33
N LYS A 148 6.79 12.11 5.57
CA LYS A 148 7.35 12.13 6.92
C LYS A 148 6.91 13.37 7.74
N LEU A 149 6.74 14.52 7.10
CA LEU A 149 6.22 15.74 7.72
C LEU A 149 4.73 15.66 8.05
N LYS A 150 3.90 15.15 7.12
CA LYS A 150 2.45 14.98 7.34
C LYS A 150 2.09 13.85 8.32
N MET A 151 3.03 12.95 8.59
CA MET A 151 2.84 11.81 9.47
C MET A 151 3.38 12.03 10.89
N LYS A 152 3.93 13.21 11.24
CA LYS A 152 4.16 13.60 12.64
C LYS A 152 2.83 13.96 13.30
#